data_AF-A0A971CA10-F1
#
_entry.id   AF-A0A971CA10-F1
#
_cell.length_a   1.000
_cell.length_b   1.000
_cell.length_c   1.000
_cell.angle_alpha   90.00
_cell.angle_beta   90.00
_cell.angle_gamma   90.00
#
_symmetry.space_group_name_H-M   'P 1'
#
loop_
_entity.id
_entity.type
_entity.pdbx_description
1 polymer ?
#
loop_
_entity_poly.entity_id
_entity_poly.type
_entity_poly.pdbx_seq_one_letter_code
_entity_poly.pdbx_strand_id
1 'polypeptide(L)'
;MKDKLTESFLLSIEEIEPILLKEHFKKYSFVKKGYAYFIQYRRKDCEVEFIFGPPEFQIEFIVFTTKGKFSFKDLLKEPDIANWVKKNKYNQADRRDIRNEIVWFVELLKISLPIIE
;
A
#
# COMPACT_ATOMS: atom_id res chain seq x y z
N MET A 1 -15.99 -0.89 20.61
CA MET A 1 -15.40 0.38 20.13
C MET A 1 -14.43 0.00 19.02
N LYS A 2 -14.75 0.28 17.75
CA LYS A 2 -13.77 0.11 16.67
C LYS A 2 -12.65 1.13 16.92
N ASP A 3 -11.41 0.69 16.78
CA ASP A 3 -10.27 1.58 16.90
C ASP A 3 -10.28 2.61 15.74
N LYS A 4 -9.98 3.88 16.04
CA LYS A 4 -10.08 4.98 15.06
C LYS A 4 -9.15 4.79 13.87
N LEU A 5 -8.00 4.14 14.05
CA LEU A 5 -7.09 3.84 12.94
C LEU A 5 -7.66 2.75 12.04
N THR A 6 -8.34 1.77 12.61
CA THR A 6 -9.03 0.74 11.83
C THR A 6 -10.14 1.33 10.96
N GLU A 7 -10.95 2.25 11.51
CA GLU A 7 -11.97 2.93 10.71
C GLU A 7 -11.34 3.78 9.60
N SER A 8 -10.29 4.53 9.93
CA SER A 8 -9.56 5.34 8.96
C SER A 8 -8.93 4.49 7.85
N PHE A 9 -8.38 3.32 8.18
CA PHE A 9 -7.83 2.39 7.21
C PHE A 9 -8.90 1.88 6.24
N LEU A 10 -10.04 1.40 6.75
CA LEU A 10 -11.11 0.86 5.92
C LEU A 10 -11.68 1.92 4.97
N LEU A 11 -11.90 3.14 5.45
CA LEU A 11 -12.32 4.27 4.61
C LEU A 11 -11.27 4.61 3.54
N SER A 12 -9.99 4.65 3.92
CA SER A 12 -8.91 4.97 3.00
C SER A 12 -8.77 3.93 1.88
N ILE A 13 -8.99 2.65 2.17
CA ILE A 13 -9.02 1.56 1.18
C ILE A 13 -10.13 1.77 0.15
N GLU A 14 -11.32 2.20 0.57
CA GLU A 14 -12.43 2.52 -0.35
C GLU A 14 -12.09 3.75 -1.21
N GLU A 15 -11.42 4.75 -0.64
CA GLU A 15 -11.04 5.97 -1.35
C GLU A 15 -9.95 5.75 -2.43
N ILE A 16 -9.01 4.83 -2.21
CA ILE A 16 -7.97 4.56 -3.21
C ILE A 16 -8.41 3.60 -4.31
N GLU A 17 -9.54 2.91 -4.15
CA GLU A 17 -10.01 1.91 -5.11
C GLU A 17 -10.22 2.49 -6.53
N PRO A 18 -10.83 3.69 -6.71
CA PRO A 18 -10.90 4.34 -8.02
C PRO A 18 -9.53 4.70 -8.61
N ILE A 19 -8.53 5.00 -7.77
CA ILE A 19 -7.16 5.32 -8.21
C ILE A 19 -6.49 4.06 -8.75
N LEU A 20 -6.56 2.97 -8.00
CA LEU A 20 -6.05 1.66 -8.41
C LEU A 20 -6.76 1.14 -9.65
N LEU A 21 -8.07 1.38 -9.79
CA LEU A 21 -8.83 1.00 -10.98
C LEU A 21 -8.34 1.71 -12.25
N LYS A 22 -7.91 2.97 -12.15
CA LYS A 22 -7.27 3.69 -13.28
C LYS A 22 -5.94 3.06 -13.70
N GLU A 23 -5.22 2.46 -12.76
CA GLU A 23 -4.00 1.67 -12.99
C GLU A 23 -4.31 0.20 -13.36
N HIS A 24 -5.57 -0.10 -13.70
CA HIS A 24 -6.10 -1.42 -14.06
C HIS A 24 -6.07 -2.47 -12.95
N PHE A 25 -5.81 -2.10 -11.71
CA PHE A 25 -5.93 -2.98 -10.55
C PHE A 25 -7.39 -3.10 -10.13
N LYS A 26 -7.86 -4.33 -9.92
CA LYS A 26 -9.18 -4.62 -9.35
C LYS A 26 -9.02 -5.28 -8.00
N LYS A 27 -9.90 -4.93 -7.06
CA LYS A 27 -9.95 -5.61 -5.77
C LYS A 27 -10.19 -7.10 -6.00
N TYR A 28 -9.27 -7.93 -5.51
CA TYR A 28 -9.30 -9.38 -5.66
C TYR A 28 -9.79 -10.05 -4.38
N SER A 29 -9.25 -9.64 -3.24
CA SER A 29 -9.64 -10.20 -1.95
C SER A 29 -9.65 -9.16 -0.84
N PHE A 30 -10.51 -9.40 0.15
CA PHE A 30 -10.54 -8.67 1.41
C PHE A 30 -10.77 -9.70 2.51
N VAL A 31 -9.76 -9.91 3.36
CA VAL A 31 -9.81 -10.94 4.40
C VAL A 31 -9.48 -10.31 5.75
N LYS A 32 -10.33 -10.58 6.74
CA LYS A 32 -10.04 -10.28 8.14
C LYS A 32 -9.60 -11.56 8.86
N LYS A 33 -8.40 -11.58 9.43
CA LYS A 33 -7.91 -12.68 10.28
C LYS A 33 -7.56 -12.13 11.66
N GLY A 34 -8.36 -12.49 12.67
CA GLY A 34 -8.25 -11.90 14.00
C GLY A 34 -8.45 -10.38 13.94
N TYR A 35 -7.42 -9.63 14.34
CA TYR A 35 -7.40 -8.16 14.31
C TYR A 35 -6.73 -7.57 13.06
N ALA A 36 -6.22 -8.40 12.16
CA ALA A 36 -5.55 -7.96 10.95
C ALA A 36 -6.48 -8.01 9.73
N TYR A 37 -6.28 -7.07 8.83
CA TYR A 37 -6.94 -6.90 7.54
C TYR A 37 -5.92 -7.10 6.42
N PHE A 38 -6.31 -7.86 5.40
CA PHE A 38 -5.51 -8.16 4.22
C PHE A 38 -6.36 -7.79 3.01
N ILE A 39 -5.87 -6.85 2.20
CA ILE A 39 -6.56 -6.39 1.01
C ILE A 39 -5.63 -6.58 -0.18
N GLN A 40 -6.10 -7.35 -1.15
CA GLN A 40 -5.35 -7.63 -2.36
C GLN A 40 -6.05 -6.99 -3.55
N TYR A 41 -5.26 -6.32 -4.37
CA TYR A 41 -5.65 -5.79 -5.68
C TYR A 41 -4.80 -6.45 -6.74
N ARG A 42 -5.41 -6.83 -7.87
CA ARG A 42 -4.72 -7.56 -8.94
C ARG A 42 -5.00 -6.98 -10.31
N ARG A 43 -3.97 -6.98 -11.16
CA ARG A 43 -4.05 -6.79 -12.61
C ARG A 43 -3.19 -7.86 -13.27
N LYS A 44 -3.64 -8.51 -14.35
CA LYS A 44 -2.88 -9.55 -15.11
C LYS A 44 -1.82 -10.30 -14.28
N ASP A 45 -0.56 -9.85 -14.37
CA ASP A 45 0.63 -10.47 -13.79
C ASP A 45 1.23 -9.68 -12.60
N CYS A 46 0.48 -8.73 -12.05
CA CYS A 46 0.85 -7.96 -10.86
C CYS A 46 -0.26 -7.99 -9.79
N GLU A 47 0.14 -8.19 -8.55
CA GLU A 47 -0.72 -8.13 -7.36
C GLU A 47 -0.12 -7.17 -6.35
N VAL A 48 -0.98 -6.43 -5.66
CA VAL A 48 -0.60 -5.48 -4.60
C VAL A 48 -1.39 -5.83 -3.36
N GLU A 49 -0.70 -5.99 -2.24
CA GLU A 49 -1.30 -6.33 -0.96
C GLU A 49 -1.05 -5.21 0.06
N PHE A 50 -2.14 -4.77 0.70
CA PHE A 50 -2.13 -3.93 1.88
C PHE A 50 -2.51 -4.76 3.10
N ILE A 51 -1.63 -4.78 4.11
CA ILE A 51 -1.86 -5.49 5.37
C ILE A 51 -1.92 -4.47 6.50
N PHE A 52 -2.92 -4.56 7.36
CA PHE A 52 -3.10 -3.66 8.50
C PHE A 52 -3.57 -4.43 9.73
N GLY A 53 -2.79 -4.41 10.81
CA GLY A 53 -3.13 -5.13 12.04
C GLY A 53 -2.21 -4.80 13.23
N PRO A 54 -2.54 -5.30 14.43
CA PRO A 54 -1.73 -5.10 15.65
C PRO A 54 -0.39 -5.86 15.58
N PRO A 55 0.62 -5.48 16.40
CA PRO A 55 0.53 -4.66 17.63
C PRO A 55 0.60 -3.12 17.43
N GLU A 56 0.95 -2.63 16.25
CA GLU A 56 1.25 -1.20 16.04
C GLU A 56 0.37 -0.53 14.97
N PHE A 57 -0.62 -1.26 14.44
CA PHE A 57 -1.48 -0.80 13.34
C PHE A 57 -0.67 -0.35 12.11
N GLN A 58 0.55 -0.85 11.90
CA GLN A 58 1.34 -0.46 10.73
C GLN A 58 0.68 -0.96 9.44
N ILE A 59 0.90 -0.23 8.35
CA ILE A 59 0.50 -0.68 7.01
C ILE A 59 1.71 -1.34 6.37
N GLU A 60 1.61 -2.64 6.07
CA GLU A 60 2.55 -3.28 5.15
C GLU A 60 2.04 -3.17 3.73
N PHE A 61 2.95 -2.86 2.82
CA PHE A 61 2.71 -2.74 1.39
C PHE A 61 3.66 -3.69 0.66
N ILE A 62 3.07 -4.59 -0.13
CA ILE A 62 3.79 -5.63 -0.85
C ILE A 62 3.32 -5.64 -2.31
N VAL A 63 4.27 -5.68 -3.24
CA VAL A 63 4.00 -5.82 -4.67
C VAL A 63 4.52 -7.15 -5.17
N PHE A 64 3.69 -7.90 -5.88
CA PHE A 64 4.06 -9.14 -6.56
C PHE A 64 4.02 -8.88 -8.07
N THR A 65 5.09 -9.21 -8.77
CA THR A 65 5.16 -9.18 -10.25
C THR A 65 5.71 -10.51 -10.76
N THR A 66 5.82 -10.68 -12.08
CA THR A 66 6.52 -11.84 -12.68
C THR A 66 7.99 -11.93 -12.28
N LYS A 67 8.62 -10.80 -11.90
CA LYS A 67 10.02 -10.74 -11.46
C LYS A 67 10.19 -11.13 -9.98
N GLY A 68 9.11 -11.11 -9.19
CA GLY A 68 9.15 -11.58 -7.80
C GLY A 68 8.26 -10.79 -6.84
N LYS A 69 8.56 -10.95 -5.56
CA LYS A 69 7.89 -10.26 -4.44
C LYS A 69 8.76 -9.12 -3.95
N PHE A 70 8.20 -7.92 -3.87
CA PHE A 70 8.87 -6.71 -3.44
C PHE A 70 8.17 -6.14 -2.20
N SER A 71 8.84 -6.23 -1.06
CA SER A 71 8.45 -5.44 0.12
C SER A 71 8.96 -4.00 -0.02
N PHE A 72 8.51 -3.09 0.86
CA PHE A 72 9.03 -1.73 0.89
C PHE A 72 10.56 -1.65 0.91
N LYS A 73 11.23 -2.50 1.70
CA LYS A 73 12.70 -2.53 1.78
C LYS A 73 13.36 -3.00 0.49
N ASP A 74 12.69 -3.86 -0.28
CA ASP A 74 13.20 -4.33 -1.57
C ASP A 74 13.07 -3.23 -2.63
N LEU A 75 11.96 -2.50 -2.63
CA LEU A 75 11.76 -1.33 -3.50
C LEU A 75 12.84 -0.27 -3.29
N LEU A 76 13.29 -0.06 -2.05
CA LEU A 76 14.37 0.89 -1.74
C LEU A 76 15.76 0.46 -2.23
N LYS A 77 15.94 -0.77 -2.72
CA LYS A 77 17.20 -1.20 -3.35
C LYS A 77 17.36 -0.59 -4.75
N GLU A 78 16.24 -0.24 -5.40
CA GLU A 78 16.27 0.44 -6.70
C GLU A 78 16.58 1.94 -6.51
N PRO A 79 17.68 2.46 -7.10
CA PRO A 79 18.13 3.83 -6.84
C PRO A 79 17.10 4.91 -7.17
N ASP A 80 16.34 4.73 -8.25
CA ASP A 80 15.33 5.71 -8.69
C ASP A 80 14.15 5.77 -7.73
N ILE A 81 13.71 4.62 -7.21
CA ILE A 81 12.67 4.53 -6.19
C ILE A 81 13.16 5.14 -4.88
N ALA A 82 14.38 4.80 -4.44
CA ALA A 82 14.97 5.37 -3.22
C ALA A 82 15.11 6.90 -3.30
N ASN A 83 15.52 7.42 -4.45
CA ASN A 83 15.60 8.86 -4.71
C ASN A 83 14.22 9.52 -4.67
N TRP A 84 13.19 8.89 -5.24
CA TRP A 84 11.83 9.39 -5.19
C TRP A 84 11.32 9.43 -3.74
N VAL A 85 11.52 8.36 -2.95
CA VAL A 85 11.13 8.30 -1.54
C VAL A 85 11.84 9.38 -0.72
N LYS A 86 13.12 9.66 -0.99
CA LYS A 86 13.88 10.71 -0.31
C LYS A 86 13.32 12.11 -0.59
N LYS A 87 12.81 12.37 -1.80
CA LYS A 87 12.21 13.64 -2.21
C LYS A 87 10.77 13.80 -1.73
N ASN A 88 10.03 12.69 -1.67
CA ASN A 88 8.62 12.65 -1.32
C ASN A 88 8.44 11.93 0.02
N LYS A 89 9.19 12.32 1.06
CA LYS A 89 9.07 11.64 2.36
C LYS A 89 7.64 11.80 2.90
N TYR A 90 7.03 10.70 3.29
CA TYR A 90 5.84 10.75 4.13
C TYR A 90 6.24 11.28 5.51
N ASN A 91 5.80 12.50 5.82
CA ASN A 91 6.02 13.13 7.11
C ASN A 91 4.74 13.00 7.94
N GLN A 92 4.79 12.21 9.01
CA GLN A 92 3.72 12.19 10.00
C GLN A 92 3.80 13.47 10.85
N ALA A 93 2.90 14.44 10.61
CA ALA A 93 2.80 15.64 11.44
C ALA A 93 1.88 15.34 12.64
N ASP A 94 2.41 15.39 13.87
CA ASP A 94 1.77 15.25 15.21
C ASP A 94 0.84 14.05 15.48
N ARG A 95 0.12 13.53 14.49
CA ARG A 95 -0.79 12.38 14.52
C ARG A 95 -0.67 11.62 13.19
N ARG A 96 -0.72 10.30 13.25
CA ARG A 96 -0.68 9.45 12.06
C ARG A 96 -1.94 9.64 11.21
N ASP A 97 -1.75 9.93 9.93
CA ASP A 97 -2.82 10.04 8.94
C ASP A 97 -2.77 8.83 8.00
N ILE A 98 -3.58 7.81 8.32
CA ILE A 98 -3.65 6.56 7.57
C ILE A 98 -4.03 6.79 6.10
N ARG A 99 -4.85 7.80 5.83
CA ARG A 99 -5.27 8.15 4.47
C ARG A 99 -4.07 8.62 3.65
N ASN A 100 -3.32 9.58 4.19
CA ASN A 100 -2.13 10.08 3.50
C ASN A 100 -1.06 8.99 3.33
N GLU A 101 -0.93 8.08 4.30
CA GLU A 101 -0.02 6.94 4.23
C GLU A 101 -0.39 5.98 3.08
N ILE A 102 -1.68 5.62 2.96
CA ILE A 102 -2.16 4.75 1.86
C ILE A 102 -2.00 5.46 0.51
N VAL A 103 -2.37 6.73 0.40
CA VAL A 103 -2.19 7.52 -0.84
C VAL A 103 -0.71 7.56 -1.22
N TRP A 104 0.18 7.76 -0.25
CA TRP A 104 1.62 7.74 -0.48
C TRP A 104 2.11 6.39 -1.01
N PHE A 105 1.63 5.26 -0.48
CA PHE A 105 1.93 3.94 -1.02
C PHE A 105 1.40 3.74 -2.45
N VAL A 106 0.24 4.30 -2.79
CA VAL A 106 -0.29 4.25 -4.17
C VAL A 106 0.58 5.08 -5.13
N GLU A 107 1.10 6.23 -4.70
CA GLU A 107 2.05 6.99 -5.51
C GLU A 107 3.40 6.27 -5.65
N LEU A 108 3.88 5.65 -4.57
CA LEU A 108 5.05 4.77 -4.62
C LEU A 108 4.83 3.61 -5.60
N LEU A 109 3.66 2.98 -5.59
CA LEU A 109 3.30 1.92 -6.54
C LEU A 109 3.46 2.40 -7.99
N LYS A 110 2.83 3.53 -8.33
CA LYS A 110 2.84 4.08 -9.70
C LYS A 110 4.26 4.31 -10.23
N ILE A 111 5.15 4.84 -9.40
CA ILE A 111 6.55 5.07 -9.81
C ILE A 111 7.39 3.80 -9.80
N SER A 112 6.99 2.78 -9.02
CA SER A 112 7.72 1.52 -8.90
C SER A 112 7.42 0.57 -10.06
N LEU A 113 6.15 0.51 -10.51
CA LEU A 113 5.69 -0.44 -11.51
C LEU A 113 6.55 -0.46 -12.79
N PRO A 114 6.90 0.67 -13.42
CA PRO A 114 7.75 0.68 -14.62
C PRO A 114 9.17 0.13 -14.43
N ILE A 115 9.62 -0.05 -13.18
CA ILE A 115 10.97 -0.49 -12.82
C ILE A 115 10.96 -1.98 -12.45
N ILE A 116 9.95 -2.41 -11.69
CA ILE A 116 9.87 -3.75 -11.09
C ILE A 116 8.96 -4.73 -11.84
N GLU A 117 8.23 -4.27 -12.86
CA GLU A 117 7.59 -5.11 -13.89
C GLU A 117 8.55 -5.33 -15.06
#